data_AF-X1DCV1-F1
#
_entry.id   AF-X1DCV1-F1
#
_cell.length_a   1.000
_cell.length_b   1.000
_cell.length_c   1.000
_cell.angle_alpha   90.00
_cell.angle_beta   90.00
_cell.angle_gamma   90.00
#
_symmetry.space_group_name_H-M   'P 1'
#
loop_
_entity.id
_entity.type
_entity.pdbx_description
1 polymer ?
#
loop_
_entity_poly.entity_id
_entity_poly.type
_entity_poly.pdbx_seq_one_letter_code
_entity_poly.pdbx_strand_id
1 'polypeptide(L)' 'MAWKGIKHTDVGNELDKTEFHSEELHELDNGTELPETANDGDFFYKTNEHKLYIYVSE' A
#
# COMPACT_ATOMS: atom_id res chain seq x y z
N MET A 1 -3.11 -6.57 -14.27
CA MET A 1 -3.93 -5.58 -13.55
C MET A 1 -3.03 -5.06 -12.44
N ALA A 2 -2.70 -3.77 -12.44
CA ALA A 2 -1.94 -3.17 -11.34
C ALA A 2 -2.86 -3.10 -10.12
N TRP A 3 -2.38 -3.63 -9.00
CA TRP A 3 -3.08 -3.61 -7.72
C TRP A 3 -3.29 -2.16 -7.25
N LYS A 4 -4.48 -1.82 -6.76
CA LYS A 4 -4.82 -0.49 -6.24
C LYS A 4 -5.14 -0.58 -4.74
N GLY A 5 -4.22 -0.17 -3.87
CA GLY A 5 -4.45 -0.10 -2.42
C GLY A 5 -3.48 -0.91 -1.55
N ILE A 6 -3.92 -1.32 -0.36
CA ILE A 6 -3.14 -2.18 0.55
C ILE A 6 -3.34 -3.63 0.15
N LYS A 7 -2.30 -4.25 -0.42
CA LYS A 7 -2.30 -5.68 -0.71
C LYS A 7 -2.29 -6.44 0.58
N HIS A 8 -3.28 -7.30 0.74
CA HIS A 8 -3.32 -8.31 1.77
C HIS A 8 -3.56 -9.65 1.09
N THR A 9 -2.62 -10.58 1.24
CA THR A 9 -2.82 -11.96 0.79
C THR A 9 -3.65 -12.69 1.84
N ASP A 10 -4.69 -13.40 1.41
CA ASP A 10 -5.53 -14.20 2.30
C ASP A 10 -4.68 -15.29 2.97
N VAL A 11 -4.56 -15.21 4.30
CA VAL A 11 -3.86 -16.17 5.16
C VAL A 11 -4.82 -17.01 6.01
N GLY A 12 -6.13 -16.92 5.77
CA GLY A 12 -7.16 -17.58 6.55
C GLY A 12 -7.72 -16.73 7.69
N ASN A 13 -8.34 -17.38 8.67
CA ASN A 13 -9.16 -16.70 9.69
C ASN A 13 -8.35 -15.98 10.79
N GLU A 14 -7.08 -16.34 10.97
CA GLU A 14 -6.20 -15.76 11.99
C GLU A 14 -4.86 -15.40 11.34
N LEU A 15 -4.35 -14.22 11.67
CA LEU A 15 -3.02 -13.75 11.31
C LEU A 15 -2.09 -14.04 12.48
N ASP A 16 -1.02 -14.79 12.24
CA ASP A 16 0.06 -14.85 13.20
C ASP A 16 0.93 -13.57 13.15
N LYS A 17 1.77 -13.38 14.16
CA LYS A 17 2.60 -12.16 14.26
C LYS A 17 3.64 -12.05 13.13
N THR A 18 4.12 -13.17 12.63
CA THR A 18 5.09 -13.22 11.52
C THR A 18 4.41 -12.79 10.22
N GLU A 19 3.21 -13.30 9.97
CA GLU A 19 2.39 -12.96 8.80
C GLU A 19 1.98 -11.49 8.82
N PHE A 20 1.58 -10.96 9.98
CA PHE A 20 1.26 -9.54 10.15
C PHE A 20 2.42 -8.62 9.76
N HIS A 21 3.67 -9.01 10.05
CA HIS A 21 4.86 -8.22 9.72
C HIS A 21 5.49 -8.57 8.35
N SER A 22 4.89 -9.48 7.58
CA SER A 22 5.43 -9.89 6.28
C SER A 22 5.11 -8.85 5.20
N GLU A 23 6.15 -8.25 4.62
CA GLU A 23 6.05 -7.34 3.45
C GLU A 23 5.62 -8.07 2.17
N GLU A 24 5.80 -9.40 2.11
CA GLU A 24 5.34 -10.22 0.98
C GLU A 24 3.80 -10.38 0.99
N LEU A 25 3.22 -10.44 2.19
CA LEU A 25 1.79 -10.61 2.41
C LEU A 25 1.06 -9.27 2.55
N HIS A 26 1.76 -8.23 3.00
CA HIS A 26 1.28 -6.86 3.17
C HIS A 26 2.12 -5.87 2.37
N GLU A 27 1.58 -5.42 1.25
CA GLU A 27 2.28 -4.49 0.36
C GLU A 27 1.48 -3.19 0.20
N LEU A 28 2.13 -2.06 0.42
CA LEU A 28 1.62 -0.73 0.13
C LEU A 28 2.74 0.07 -0.51
N ASP A 29 2.46 0.71 -1.65
CA ASP A 29 3.42 1.54 -2.34
C ASP A 29 3.85 2.71 -1.44
N ASN A 30 5.16 2.94 -1.34
CA ASN A 30 5.72 3.87 -0.37
C ASN A 30 7.09 4.40 -0.81
N GLY A 31 7.43 5.58 -0.30
CA GLY A 31 8.69 6.23 -0.63
C GLY A 31 8.80 7.62 -0.03
N THR A 32 9.89 8.32 -0.35
CA THR A 32 10.13 9.70 0.11
C THR A 32 9.60 10.75 -0.87
N GLU A 33 9.32 10.34 -2.10
CA GLU A 33 8.86 11.17 -3.21
C GLU A 33 7.57 10.60 -3.77
N LEU A 34 6.68 11.46 -4.26
CA LEU A 34 5.42 11.00 -4.85
C LEU A 34 5.70 10.35 -6.22
N PRO A 35 5.04 9.24 -6.57
CA PRO A 35 5.16 8.63 -7.89
C PRO A 35 4.79 9.62 -9.00
N GLU A 36 5.56 9.62 -10.09
CA GLU A 36 5.32 10.47 -11.27
C GLU A 36 4.03 10.11 -12.00
N THR A 37 3.61 8.85 -11.88
CA THR A 37 2.39 8.32 -12.46
C THR A 37 1.60 7.60 -11.38
N ALA A 38 0.40 8.09 -11.09
CA ALA A 38 -0.58 7.43 -10.24
C ALA A 38 -1.95 7.48 -10.91
N ASN A 39 -2.73 6.43 -10.76
CA ASN A 39 -4.09 6.35 -11.26
C ASN A 39 -5.08 6.76 -10.18
N ASP A 40 -6.28 7.13 -10.59
CA ASP A 40 -7.41 7.30 -9.68
C ASP A 40 -7.61 6.04 -8.82
N GLY A 41 -7.71 6.26 -7.51
CA GLY A 41 -7.85 5.21 -6.49
C GLY A 41 -6.55 4.56 -6.02
N ASP A 42 -5.38 4.97 -6.53
CA ASP A 42 -4.10 4.47 -6.02
C ASP A 42 -3.79 5.05 -4.63
N PHE A 43 -3.04 4.29 -3.83
CA PHE A 43 -2.64 4.65 -2.47
C PHE A 43 -1.11 4.73 -2.40
N PHE A 44 -0.58 5.74 -1.71
CA PHE A 44 0.86 5.89 -1.51
C PHE A 44 1.19 6.39 -0.11
N TYR A 45 2.09 5.71 0.61
CA TYR A 45 2.58 6.15 1.90
C TYR A 45 3.89 6.93 1.75
N LYS A 46 3.84 8.23 2.03
CA LYS A 46 5.01 9.12 1.97
C LYS A 46 5.74 9.10 3.31
N THR A 47 6.87 8.40 3.35
CA THR A 47 7.59 8.00 4.58
C THR A 47 8.23 9.16 5.33
N ASN A 48 8.71 10.20 4.64
CA ASN A 48 9.30 11.39 5.25
C ASN A 48 8.25 12.36 5.85
N GLU A 49 7.02 12.32 5.36
CA GLU A 49 5.91 13.12 5.88
C GLU A 49 5.01 12.36 6.86
N HIS A 50 5.15 11.03 6.91
CA HIS A 50 4.24 10.12 7.61
C HIS A 50 2.77 10.31 7.20
N LYS A 51 2.50 10.49 5.91
CA LYS A 51 1.16 10.71 5.35
C LYS A 51 0.77 9.65 4.33
N LEU A 52 -0.49 9.25 4.36
CA LEU A 52 -1.11 8.41 3.33
C LEU A 52 -1.83 9.30 2.30
N TYR A 53 -1.48 9.11 1.04
CA TYR A 53 -2.09 9.80 -0.10
C TYR A 53 -3.06 8.86 -0.82
N ILE A 54 -4.19 9.44 -1.24
CA ILE A 54 -5.19 8.79 -2.08
C ILE A 54 -5.30 9.63 -3.34
N TYR A 55 -4.99 9.04 -4.49
CA TYR A 55 -5.03 9.75 -5.76
C TYR A 55 -6.47 9.78 -6.27
N VAL A 56 -6.93 10.98 -6.65
CA VAL A 56 -8.23 11.20 -7.27
C VAL A 56 -8.04 11.79 -8.66
N SER A 57 -8.76 11.30 -9.66
CA SER A 57 -8.84 11.97 -10.96
C SER A 57 -9.66 13.25 -10.84
N GLU A 58 -9.19 14.32 -11.50
CA GLU A 58 -9.96 15.55 -11.71
C GLU A 58 -11.13 15.37 -12.68
#